data_AF-A0A519EWA3-F1
#
_entry.id   AF-A0A519EWA3-F1
#
_cell.length_a   1.000
_cell.length_b   1.000
_cell.length_c   1.000
_cell.angle_alpha   90.00
_cell.angle_beta   90.00
_cell.angle_gamma   90.00
#
_symmetry.space_group_name_H-M   'P 1'
#
loop_
_entity.id
_entity.type
_entity.pdbx_description
1 polymer ?
#
loop_
_entity_poly.entity_id
_entity_poly.type
_entity_poly.pdbx_seq_one_letter_code
_entity_poly.pdbx_strand_id
1 'polypeptide(L)'
;MTARLRPSFLLLMALAVSGCDDAPRFTAAEPGESRSGGATTVNKRDRNAFSLPSANLSPARRLDFSVGNSFFRNPWVIAPSTTTARDGLGPLFNTNACQNCHIKDGRGHPPEPGADNAVSMLVRLSIPDDPAFAEHIRQLGLTPEPVYGKQLQDMAIPGVTPEGKVRVDYDSMTVHFRDGTPVHLR
;
A
#
# COMPACT_ATOMS: atom_id res chain seq x y z
N MET A 1 -17.22 34.95 -57.28
CA MET A 1 -15.83 34.46 -57.43
C MET A 1 -15.69 33.19 -56.62
N THR A 2 -15.90 32.03 -57.24
CA THR A 2 -15.77 30.71 -56.60
C THR A 2 -14.38 30.16 -56.88
N ALA A 3 -13.49 30.22 -55.90
CA ALA A 3 -12.15 29.66 -56.00
C ALA A 3 -12.25 28.13 -56.05
N ARG A 4 -11.97 27.52 -57.21
CA ARG A 4 -11.86 26.07 -57.36
C ARG A 4 -10.56 25.62 -56.67
N LEU A 5 -10.67 25.02 -55.49
CA LEU A 5 -9.54 24.34 -54.86
C LEU A 5 -9.06 23.22 -55.79
N ARG A 6 -7.77 23.27 -56.16
CA ARG A 6 -7.14 22.28 -57.03
C ARG A 6 -6.99 20.95 -56.26
N PRO A 7 -7.37 19.80 -56.84
CA PRO A 7 -7.26 18.49 -56.18
C PRO A 7 -5.80 18.14 -55.78
N SER A 8 -4.81 18.71 -56.47
CA SER A 8 -3.39 18.61 -56.11
C SER A 8 -3.07 19.21 -54.73
N PHE A 9 -3.81 20.23 -54.29
CA PHE A 9 -3.60 20.86 -52.98
C PHE A 9 -4.15 20.00 -51.85
N LEU A 10 -5.24 19.27 -52.09
CA LEU A 10 -5.78 18.27 -51.15
C LEU A 10 -4.86 17.04 -51.03
N LEU A 11 -4.22 16.62 -52.13
CA LEU A 11 -3.28 15.51 -52.13
C LEU A 11 -1.97 15.85 -51.37
N LEU A 12 -1.45 17.06 -51.55
CA LEU A 12 -0.28 17.57 -50.81
C LEU A 12 -0.54 17.74 -49.31
N MET A 13 -1.76 18.15 -48.92
CA MET A 13 -2.19 18.19 -47.51
C MET A 13 -2.33 16.78 -46.92
N ALA A 14 -2.89 15.82 -47.66
CA ALA A 14 -3.02 14.43 -47.19
C ALA A 14 -1.66 13.75 -46.98
N LEU A 15 -0.69 14.01 -47.86
CA LEU A 15 0.70 13.52 -47.72
C LEU A 15 1.44 14.15 -46.54
N ALA A 16 1.09 15.38 -46.13
CA ALA A 16 1.69 16.05 -44.97
C ALA A 16 1.12 15.54 -43.63
N VAL A 17 -0.09 14.97 -43.61
CA VAL A 17 -0.71 14.36 -42.42
C VAL A 17 -0.30 12.89 -42.24
N SER A 18 0.26 12.25 -43.28
CA SER A 18 0.96 10.95 -43.19
C SER A 18 2.36 11.07 -42.55
N GLY A 19 2.57 12.08 -41.70
CA GLY A 19 3.76 12.20 -40.88
C GLY A 19 3.93 10.93 -40.07
N CYS A 20 5.12 10.34 -40.17
CA CYS A 20 5.52 9.08 -39.57
C CYS A 20 4.90 8.88 -38.19
N ASP A 21 4.10 7.82 -38.05
CA ASP A 21 3.77 7.24 -36.75
C ASP A 21 5.05 6.57 -36.21
N ASP A 22 6.01 7.41 -35.81
CA ASP A 22 7.27 7.03 -35.18
C ASP A 22 7.05 6.89 -33.68
N ALA A 23 5.95 6.20 -33.33
CA ALA A 23 5.73 5.79 -31.96
C ALA A 23 6.95 4.97 -31.52
N PRO A 24 7.56 5.28 -30.36
CA PRO A 24 8.78 4.64 -29.93
C PRO A 24 8.59 3.12 -29.94
N ARG A 25 9.42 2.45 -30.74
CA ARG A 25 9.43 0.99 -30.83
C ARG A 25 10.27 0.46 -29.67
N PHE A 26 9.61 -0.07 -28.64
CA PHE A 26 10.24 -0.72 -27.50
C PHE A 26 10.78 -2.12 -27.88
N THR A 27 11.73 -2.18 -28.82
CA THR A 27 12.34 -3.43 -29.31
C THR A 27 13.56 -3.86 -28.51
N ALA A 28 14.15 -2.96 -27.73
CA ALA A 28 15.26 -3.22 -26.82
C ALA A 28 15.15 -2.34 -25.58
N ALA A 29 15.67 -2.83 -24.46
CA ALA A 29 15.68 -2.06 -23.22
C ALA A 29 16.69 -0.90 -23.30
N GLU A 30 16.31 0.27 -22.79
CA GLU A 30 17.19 1.42 -22.70
C GLU A 30 18.31 1.20 -21.66
N PRO A 31 19.47 1.85 -21.81
CA PRO A 31 20.52 1.80 -20.80
C PRO A 31 20.01 2.21 -19.41
N GLY A 32 19.98 1.26 -18.48
CA GLY A 32 19.53 1.49 -17.12
C GLY A 32 18.03 1.34 -16.89
N GLU A 33 17.24 0.94 -17.89
CA GLU A 33 15.79 0.70 -17.75
C GLU A 33 15.46 -0.34 -16.65
N SER A 34 16.34 -1.32 -16.46
CA SER A 34 16.24 -2.30 -15.37
C SER A 34 16.38 -1.71 -13.96
N ARG A 35 16.80 -0.44 -13.84
CA ARG A 35 17.03 0.28 -12.57
C ARG A 35 15.89 1.26 -12.32
N SER A 36 14.74 0.76 -11.88
CA SER A 36 13.56 1.58 -11.58
C SER A 36 13.80 2.68 -10.52
N GLY A 37 14.79 2.51 -9.63
CA GLY A 37 15.28 3.52 -8.69
C GLY A 37 16.61 4.18 -9.08
N GLY A 38 17.10 3.96 -10.31
CA GLY A 38 18.44 4.39 -10.72
C GLY A 38 19.53 3.82 -9.81
N ALA A 39 20.36 4.69 -9.24
CA ALA A 39 21.44 4.30 -8.33
C ALA A 39 20.95 3.67 -7.00
N THR A 40 19.69 3.87 -6.61
CA THR A 40 19.13 3.29 -5.37
C THR A 40 18.64 1.86 -5.56
N THR A 41 18.48 1.40 -6.81
CA THR A 41 17.91 0.09 -7.16
C THR A 41 18.64 -1.05 -6.46
N VAL A 42 17.87 -1.87 -5.75
CA VAL A 42 18.31 -3.17 -5.22
C VAL A 42 17.74 -4.29 -6.09
N ASN A 43 18.60 -5.20 -6.55
CA ASN A 43 18.18 -6.33 -7.37
C ASN A 43 17.78 -7.52 -6.48
N LYS A 44 16.66 -7.38 -5.76
CA LYS A 44 16.12 -8.40 -4.86
C LYS A 44 14.65 -8.68 -5.22
N ARG A 45 14.32 -9.95 -5.43
CA ARG A 45 12.99 -10.39 -5.91
C ARG A 45 12.32 -11.42 -4.99
N ASP A 46 12.88 -11.63 -3.80
CA ASP A 46 12.28 -12.52 -2.81
C ASP A 46 11.47 -11.72 -1.78
N ARG A 47 11.00 -12.40 -0.74
CA ARG A 47 10.25 -11.83 0.38
C ARG A 47 10.91 -10.64 1.09
N ASN A 48 12.21 -10.39 0.89
CA ASN A 48 12.96 -9.28 1.48
C ASN A 48 13.20 -8.14 0.48
N ALA A 49 12.48 -8.11 -0.65
CA ALA A 49 12.65 -7.10 -1.69
C ALA A 49 12.52 -5.65 -1.17
N PHE A 50 11.66 -5.44 -0.17
CA PHE A 50 11.44 -4.13 0.45
C PHE A 50 12.29 -3.87 1.71
N SER A 51 12.99 -4.90 2.22
CA SER A 51 13.72 -4.81 3.49
C SER A 51 15.18 -4.36 3.36
N LEU A 52 15.60 -3.99 2.14
CA LEU A 52 16.96 -3.58 1.86
C LEU A 52 17.07 -2.04 1.83
N PRO A 53 18.17 -1.48 2.33
CA PRO A 53 18.46 -0.07 2.12
C PRO A 53 18.74 0.20 0.64
N SER A 54 18.57 1.45 0.20
CA SER A 54 19.01 1.91 -1.12
C SER A 54 20.45 1.49 -1.42
N ALA A 55 20.71 0.96 -2.61
CA ALA A 55 22.00 0.35 -2.95
C ALA A 55 23.19 1.32 -2.82
N ASN A 56 22.97 2.61 -3.06
CA ASN A 56 23.95 3.69 -2.98
C ASN A 56 24.05 4.36 -1.59
N LEU A 57 23.48 3.80 -0.52
CA LEU A 57 23.73 4.32 0.83
C LEU A 57 25.22 4.19 1.19
N SER A 58 25.80 5.27 1.74
CA SER A 58 27.13 5.24 2.35
C SER A 58 27.15 4.30 3.56
N PRO A 59 28.33 3.78 3.97
CA PRO A 59 28.43 2.88 5.11
C PRO A 59 27.79 3.44 6.40
N ALA A 60 28.01 4.71 6.73
CA ALA A 60 27.39 5.36 7.89
C ALA A 60 25.86 5.34 7.82
N ARG A 61 25.26 5.71 6.68
CA ARG A 61 23.80 5.68 6.53
C ARG A 61 23.21 4.27 6.54
N ARG A 62 23.98 3.24 6.17
CA ARG A 62 23.54 1.84 6.31
C ARG A 62 23.47 1.43 7.78
N LEU A 63 24.32 1.98 8.64
CA LEU A 63 24.21 1.80 10.09
C LEU A 63 22.94 2.46 10.61
N ASP A 64 22.68 3.72 10.24
CA ASP A 64 21.44 4.43 10.63
C ASP A 64 20.18 3.67 10.19
N PHE A 65 20.16 3.19 8.94
CA PHE A 65 19.09 2.32 8.43
C PHE A 65 18.91 1.08 9.30
N SER A 66 20.01 0.42 9.69
CA SER A 66 19.96 -0.81 10.48
C SER A 66 19.43 -0.56 11.90
N VAL A 67 19.81 0.57 12.51
CA VAL A 67 19.29 1.01 13.81
C VAL A 67 17.79 1.31 13.71
N GLY A 68 17.36 2.07 12.70
CA GLY A 68 15.96 2.38 12.46
C GLY A 68 15.12 1.15 12.19
N ASN A 69 15.61 0.22 11.35
CA ASN A 69 14.94 -1.04 11.08
C ASN A 69 14.84 -1.92 12.35
N SER A 70 15.88 -1.92 13.19
CA SER A 70 15.81 -2.59 14.50
C SER A 70 14.65 -2.02 15.33
N PHE A 71 14.53 -0.70 15.44
CA PHE A 71 13.41 -0.07 16.16
C PHE A 71 12.04 -0.41 15.54
N PHE A 72 11.93 -0.36 14.21
CA PHE A 72 10.70 -0.65 13.46
C PHE A 72 10.15 -2.06 13.66
N ARG A 73 11.04 -3.04 13.84
CA ARG A 73 10.72 -4.47 14.04
C ARG A 73 10.45 -4.84 15.49
N ASN A 74 10.78 -3.95 16.40
CA ASN A 74 10.85 -4.26 17.81
C ASN A 74 9.51 -3.95 18.50
N PRO A 75 8.90 -4.90 19.22
CA PRO A 75 7.63 -4.63 19.90
C PRO A 75 7.75 -3.60 21.03
N TRP A 76 6.72 -2.77 21.16
CA TRP A 76 6.36 -1.99 22.33
C TRP A 76 5.97 -2.92 23.48
N VAL A 77 6.28 -2.52 24.71
CA VAL A 77 6.00 -3.28 25.93
C VAL A 77 4.97 -2.57 26.80
N ILE A 78 4.21 -3.36 27.55
CA ILE A 78 3.12 -2.92 28.42
C ILE A 78 3.67 -1.90 29.43
N ALA A 79 2.99 -0.76 29.51
CA ALA A 79 3.34 0.28 30.47
C ALA A 79 2.77 0.01 31.88
N PRO A 80 3.47 0.44 32.94
CA PRO A 80 4.82 1.00 32.94
C PRO A 80 5.89 -0.10 32.78
N SER A 81 7.01 0.24 32.14
CA SER A 81 8.11 -0.70 31.91
C SER A 81 9.45 -0.20 32.45
N THR A 82 10.38 -1.12 32.74
CA THR A 82 11.76 -0.77 33.13
C THR A 82 12.60 -0.29 31.95
N THR A 83 12.15 -0.51 30.70
CA THR A 83 12.82 0.01 29.50
C THR A 83 12.13 1.29 29.03
N THR A 84 12.90 2.35 28.81
CA THR A 84 12.36 3.64 28.34
C THR A 84 12.17 3.69 26.83
N ALA A 85 12.96 2.93 26.07
CA ALA A 85 12.95 3.03 24.61
C ALA A 85 11.69 2.43 23.96
N ARG A 86 10.93 1.60 24.69
CA ARG A 86 9.82 0.78 24.15
C ARG A 86 8.61 0.75 25.08
N ASP A 87 8.56 1.63 26.09
CA ASP A 87 7.43 1.77 26.99
C ASP A 87 6.23 2.43 26.31
N GLY A 88 5.06 2.31 26.92
CA GLY A 88 3.86 3.05 26.51
C GLY A 88 2.83 2.22 25.75
N LEU A 89 2.94 0.88 25.69
CA LEU A 89 1.86 0.07 25.14
C LEU A 89 0.66 0.13 26.09
N GLY A 90 -0.42 0.74 25.61
CA GLY A 90 -1.70 0.81 26.31
C GLY A 90 -2.45 -0.53 26.39
N PRO A 91 -3.58 -0.56 27.11
CA PRO A 91 -4.30 -1.80 27.39
C PRO A 91 -4.97 -2.42 26.16
N LEU A 92 -5.39 -1.60 25.20
CA LEU A 92 -6.01 -1.99 23.93
C LEU A 92 -5.15 -1.51 22.76
N PHE A 93 -4.97 -2.36 21.75
CA PHE A 93 -4.15 -2.09 20.57
C PHE A 93 -4.54 -3.01 19.40
N ASN A 94 -4.05 -2.74 18.19
CA ASN A 94 -4.14 -3.68 17.06
C ASN A 94 -2.86 -4.51 16.94
N THR A 95 -1.71 -3.85 17.07
CA THR A 95 -0.40 -4.51 17.07
C THR A 95 0.61 -3.69 17.87
N ASN A 96 1.69 -4.35 18.30
CA ASN A 96 2.73 -3.73 19.11
C ASN A 96 4.04 -3.49 18.36
N ALA A 97 4.13 -3.69 17.04
CA ALA A 97 5.32 -3.32 16.26
C ALA A 97 4.92 -2.84 14.86
N CYS A 98 5.64 -1.85 14.32
CA CYS A 98 5.35 -1.28 13.01
C CYS A 98 5.42 -2.34 11.90
N GLN A 99 6.44 -3.20 11.98
CA GLN A 99 6.66 -4.33 11.06
C GLN A 99 5.49 -5.30 10.97
N ASN A 100 4.65 -5.40 11.99
CA ASN A 100 3.55 -6.36 11.99
C ASN A 100 2.48 -5.99 10.94
N CYS A 101 2.26 -4.69 10.69
CA CYS A 101 1.45 -4.21 9.57
C CYS A 101 2.28 -3.99 8.30
N HIS A 102 3.54 -3.59 8.46
CA HIS A 102 4.50 -3.37 7.37
C HIS A 102 5.42 -4.57 7.21
N ILE A 103 4.84 -5.71 6.80
CA ILE A 103 5.51 -7.01 6.79
C ILE A 103 6.73 -6.94 5.87
N LYS A 104 7.92 -7.17 6.45
CA LYS A 104 9.21 -7.05 5.73
C LYS A 104 9.37 -5.71 5.03
N ASP A 105 8.89 -4.66 5.69
CA ASP A 105 8.91 -3.28 5.21
C ASP A 105 8.05 -3.07 3.95
N GLY A 106 7.23 -4.07 3.61
CA GLY A 106 6.30 -4.08 2.50
C GLY A 106 4.86 -3.78 2.93
N ARG A 107 3.92 -4.17 2.07
CA ARG A 107 2.49 -4.01 2.31
C ARG A 107 1.96 -5.15 3.18
N GLY A 108 1.13 -4.82 4.16
CA GLY A 108 0.32 -5.78 4.87
C GLY A 108 -0.72 -6.47 3.98
N HIS A 109 -1.46 -7.40 4.55
CA HIS A 109 -2.56 -8.08 3.86
C HIS A 109 -3.73 -8.35 4.81
N PRO A 110 -4.94 -8.57 4.28
CA PRO A 110 -6.03 -9.15 5.05
C PRO A 110 -5.67 -10.56 5.58
N PRO A 111 -6.33 -11.05 6.64
CA PRO A 111 -6.15 -12.42 7.10
C PRO A 111 -6.52 -13.43 6.00
N GLU A 112 -5.71 -14.48 5.86
CA GLU A 112 -6.06 -15.62 5.00
C GLU A 112 -7.10 -16.52 5.69
N PRO A 113 -7.82 -17.39 4.94
CA PRO A 113 -8.81 -18.30 5.52
C PRO A 113 -8.21 -19.13 6.66
N GLY A 114 -8.87 -19.11 7.82
CA GLY A 114 -8.42 -19.83 9.02
C GLY A 114 -7.30 -19.13 9.81
N ALA A 115 -6.89 -17.91 9.46
CA ALA A 115 -5.91 -17.17 10.24
C ALA A 115 -6.40 -16.87 11.67
N ASP A 116 -5.48 -16.92 12.63
CA ASP A 116 -5.76 -16.69 14.05
C ASP A 116 -6.00 -15.22 14.40
N ASN A 117 -5.55 -14.30 13.54
CA ASN A 117 -5.62 -12.85 13.75
C ASN A 117 -5.64 -12.08 12.43
N ALA A 118 -5.98 -10.78 12.50
CA ALA A 118 -6.04 -9.86 11.37
C ALA A 118 -4.98 -8.74 11.46
N VAL A 119 -3.81 -9.04 12.04
CA VAL A 119 -2.83 -8.04 12.52
C VAL A 119 -2.43 -6.95 11.52
N SER A 120 -2.35 -7.27 10.22
CA SER A 120 -1.97 -6.29 9.18
C SER A 120 -3.15 -5.62 8.48
N MET A 121 -4.35 -5.74 9.03
CA MET A 121 -5.59 -5.13 8.56
C MET A 121 -6.24 -4.32 9.69
N LEU A 122 -6.93 -3.23 9.34
CA LEU A 122 -7.64 -2.39 10.28
C LEU A 122 -9.12 -2.38 9.93
N VAL A 123 -9.97 -2.45 10.95
CA VAL A 123 -11.42 -2.26 10.81
C VAL A 123 -11.77 -0.90 11.39
N ARG A 124 -12.33 -0.03 10.54
CA ARG A 124 -12.85 1.27 10.96
C ARG A 124 -14.36 1.18 11.14
N LEU A 125 -14.85 1.78 12.24
CA LEU A 125 -16.26 1.78 12.60
C LEU A 125 -16.82 3.18 12.36
N SER A 126 -17.98 3.23 11.71
CA SER A 126 -18.73 4.47 11.50
C SER A 126 -20.20 4.24 11.77
N ILE A 127 -20.82 5.18 12.47
CA ILE A 127 -22.29 5.30 12.50
C ILE A 127 -22.76 6.09 11.26
N PRO A 128 -24.07 6.11 10.94
CA PRO A 128 -24.61 6.93 9.88
C PRO A 128 -24.20 8.40 10.02
N ASP A 129 -24.00 9.06 8.89
CA ASP A 129 -23.58 10.45 8.86
C ASP A 129 -24.67 11.38 9.41
N ASP A 130 -24.23 12.36 10.20
CA ASP A 130 -25.07 13.44 10.73
C ASP A 130 -24.42 14.80 10.43
N PRO A 131 -25.20 15.84 10.03
CA PRO A 131 -24.67 17.18 9.77
C PRO A 131 -23.80 17.76 10.90
N ALA A 132 -24.02 17.38 12.16
CA ALA A 132 -23.20 17.79 13.30
C ALA A 132 -21.75 17.30 13.19
N PHE A 133 -21.50 16.22 12.46
CA PHE A 133 -20.16 15.66 12.22
C PHE A 133 -19.57 16.05 10.86
N ALA A 134 -20.17 16.99 10.12
CA ALA A 134 -19.74 17.33 8.75
C ALA A 134 -18.23 17.64 8.62
N GLU A 135 -17.64 18.35 9.60
CA GLU A 135 -16.20 18.63 9.59
C GLU A 135 -15.35 17.38 9.88
N HIS A 136 -15.81 16.51 10.78
CA HIS A 136 -15.12 15.24 11.08
C HIS A 136 -15.13 14.31 9.87
N ILE A 137 -16.27 14.19 9.19
CA ILE A 137 -16.41 13.39 7.97
C ILE A 137 -15.47 13.94 6.89
N ARG A 138 -15.38 15.26 6.73
CA ARG A 138 -14.45 15.87 5.76
C ARG A 138 -12.99 15.51 6.03
N GLN A 139 -12.59 15.47 7.30
CA GLN A 139 -11.19 15.22 7.68
C GLN A 139 -10.84 13.72 7.73
N LEU A 140 -11.75 12.88 8.19
CA LEU A 140 -11.48 11.48 8.55
C LEU A 140 -12.21 10.48 7.65
N GLY A 141 -13.22 10.92 6.90
CA GLY A 141 -14.04 10.09 6.03
C GLY A 141 -15.08 9.24 6.77
N LEU A 142 -15.34 9.50 8.06
CA LEU A 142 -16.29 8.73 8.87
C LEU A 142 -16.81 9.52 10.08
N THR A 143 -17.94 9.07 10.61
CA THR A 143 -18.50 9.50 11.90
C THR A 143 -18.16 8.46 12.98
N PRO A 144 -17.32 8.79 13.99
CA PRO A 144 -16.86 7.80 14.97
C PRO A 144 -18.01 7.12 15.71
N GLU A 145 -17.86 5.83 15.97
CA GLU A 145 -18.77 5.10 16.84
C GLU A 145 -18.60 5.57 18.31
N PRO A 146 -19.68 5.83 19.08
CA PRO A 146 -19.58 6.44 20.40
C PRO A 146 -18.78 5.67 21.46
N VAL A 147 -18.69 4.34 21.36
CA VAL A 147 -18.04 3.46 22.34
C VAL A 147 -16.63 3.07 21.89
N TYR A 148 -16.48 2.61 20.65
CA TYR A 148 -15.24 2.09 20.07
C TYR A 148 -14.46 3.14 19.28
N GLY A 149 -15.03 4.32 19.07
CA GLY A 149 -14.41 5.39 18.30
C GLY A 149 -14.28 5.03 16.82
N LYS A 150 -13.08 5.20 16.27
CA LYS A 150 -12.85 5.20 14.81
C LYS A 150 -12.29 3.89 14.28
N GLN A 151 -11.61 3.13 15.13
CA GLN A 151 -10.83 1.96 14.74
C GLN A 151 -10.93 0.92 15.85
N LEU A 152 -11.45 -0.25 15.50
CA LEU A 152 -11.57 -1.38 16.40
C LEU A 152 -10.18 -1.88 16.81
N GLN A 153 -9.96 -2.07 18.11
CA GLN A 153 -8.73 -2.60 18.71
C GLN A 153 -8.91 -4.08 19.07
N ASP A 154 -8.41 -4.97 18.21
CA ASP A 154 -8.65 -6.42 18.25
C ASP A 154 -7.68 -7.20 19.15
N MET A 155 -6.74 -6.51 19.78
CA MET A 155 -5.75 -7.06 20.72
C MET A 155 -5.76 -6.27 22.04
N ALA A 156 -5.34 -6.95 23.09
CA ALA A 156 -5.27 -6.39 24.43
C ALA A 156 -4.12 -7.01 25.23
N ILE A 157 -3.75 -6.34 26.31
CA ILE A 157 -2.79 -6.88 27.30
C ILE A 157 -3.43 -7.99 28.15
N PRO A 158 -2.64 -8.83 28.85
CA PRO A 158 -3.20 -9.84 29.75
C PRO A 158 -4.13 -9.23 30.81
N GLY A 159 -5.28 -9.89 31.03
CA GLY A 159 -6.30 -9.42 31.98
C GLY A 159 -7.25 -8.35 31.43
N VAL A 160 -7.05 -7.88 30.20
CA VAL A 160 -7.96 -6.95 29.51
C VAL A 160 -8.64 -7.67 28.34
N THR A 161 -9.95 -7.47 28.22
CA THR A 161 -10.73 -8.01 27.09
C THR A 161 -10.53 -7.09 25.88
N PRO A 162 -10.14 -7.61 24.69
CA PRO A 162 -10.10 -6.80 23.47
C PRO A 162 -11.50 -6.35 23.06
N GLU A 163 -11.59 -5.30 22.25
CA GLU A 163 -12.89 -4.76 21.79
C GLU A 163 -13.66 -5.77 20.93
N GLY A 164 -12.94 -6.65 20.24
CA GLY A 164 -13.51 -7.73 19.47
C GLY A 164 -12.44 -8.58 18.79
N LYS A 165 -12.89 -9.53 17.96
CA LYS A 165 -12.02 -10.30 17.08
C LYS A 165 -12.52 -10.16 15.65
N VAL A 166 -11.59 -9.88 14.74
CA VAL A 166 -11.88 -9.75 13.31
C VAL A 166 -11.73 -11.11 12.66
N ARG A 167 -12.76 -11.55 11.94
CA ARG A 167 -12.76 -12.73 11.07
C ARG A 167 -13.23 -12.30 9.69
N VAL A 168 -12.59 -12.82 8.66
CA VAL A 168 -12.93 -12.51 7.27
C VAL A 168 -13.12 -13.83 6.54
N ASP A 169 -14.29 -13.98 5.95
CA ASP A 169 -14.62 -15.05 5.03
C ASP A 169 -14.75 -14.46 3.62
N TYR A 170 -14.24 -15.19 2.63
CA TYR A 170 -14.20 -14.75 1.24
C TYR A 170 -15.03 -15.67 0.37
N ASP A 171 -15.84 -15.08 -0.50
CA ASP A 171 -16.54 -15.80 -1.56
C ASP A 171 -15.78 -15.61 -2.88
N SER A 172 -15.23 -16.71 -3.40
CA SER A 172 -14.47 -16.66 -4.65
C SER A 172 -15.38 -16.52 -5.87
N MET A 173 -15.04 -15.59 -6.77
CA MET A 173 -15.68 -15.49 -8.09
C MET A 173 -14.65 -15.74 -9.20
N THR A 174 -15.04 -16.51 -10.22
CA THR A 174 -14.21 -16.75 -11.40
C THR A 174 -14.61 -15.80 -12.52
N VAL A 175 -13.69 -14.93 -12.90
CA VAL A 175 -13.80 -14.06 -14.10
C VAL A 175 -12.85 -14.57 -15.18
N HIS A 176 -13.20 -14.33 -16.44
CA HIS A 176 -12.37 -14.74 -17.57
C HIS A 176 -11.87 -13.50 -18.30
N PHE A 177 -10.59 -13.51 -18.67
CA PHE A 177 -10.05 -12.55 -19.62
C PHE A 177 -10.62 -12.79 -21.02
N ARG A 178 -10.38 -11.84 -21.94
CA ARG A 178 -10.85 -11.93 -23.34
C ARG A 178 -10.31 -13.14 -24.10
N ASP A 179 -9.13 -13.63 -23.71
CA ASP A 179 -8.49 -14.82 -24.26
C ASP A 179 -9.01 -16.14 -23.64
N GLY A 180 -9.96 -16.05 -22.69
CA GLY A 180 -10.52 -17.19 -21.96
C GLY A 180 -9.72 -17.60 -20.73
N THR A 181 -8.61 -16.94 -20.39
CA THR A 181 -7.83 -17.26 -19.19
C THR A 181 -8.66 -16.97 -17.93
N PRO A 182 -8.88 -17.96 -17.03
CA PRO A 182 -9.64 -17.75 -15.80
C PRO A 182 -8.79 -17.05 -14.73
N VAL A 183 -9.43 -16.18 -13.96
CA VAL A 183 -8.89 -15.51 -12.78
C VAL A 183 -9.89 -15.63 -11.64
N HIS A 184 -9.40 -16.01 -10.48
CA HIS A 184 -10.20 -16.07 -9.26
C HIS A 184 -10.03 -14.76 -8.48
N LEU A 185 -11.14 -14.04 -8.28
CA LEU A 185 -11.20 -12.90 -7.39
C LEU A 185 -11.83 -13.33 -6.06
N ARG A 186 -11.48 -12.60 -5.01
CA ARG A 186 -12.04 -12.73 -3.66
C ARG A 186 -12.53 -11.36 -3.21
#